data_AF-B9TBD0-F1
#
_entry.id   AF-B9TBD0-F1
#
_cell.length_a   1.000
_cell.length_b   1.000
_cell.length_c   1.000
_cell.angle_alpha   90.00
_cell.angle_beta   90.00
_cell.angle_gamma   90.00
#
_symmetry.space_group_name_H-M   'P 1'
#
loop_
_entity.id
_entity.type
_entity.pdbx_description
1 polymer ?
#
loop_
_entity_poly.entity_id
_entity_poly.type
_entity_poly.pdbx_seq_one_letter_code
_entity_poly.pdbx_strand_id
1 'polypeptide(L)'
;MAHSVHELFGSRDRILGLPFQLGWEADDLFFAVSGLGLALSLHGKKPNWLTFVVARAKRIYVPYWVTVVAIFAFQGASMAAGQWDKPFGGPFTESDWICNFLLLRSNTFNPFSSHYWFLYTLIELYVLFPALYWLIKRFGLRALVPLLIFHSLWLHHPRGLGLFSQASTVIYWMASFCIGIYIGVKLGEDRAKTERWLKRLLPLGLVLFAVGTLATFRQPLDPIVHPLLGLGGVIVAYAICSLPWHLPRLTKISFEVYL
;
A
#
# COMPACT_ATOMS: atom_id res chain seq x y z
N MET A 1 -13.10 10.84 13.65
CA MET A 1 -13.21 9.53 12.97
C MET A 1 -14.34 8.78 13.65
N ALA A 2 -15.27 8.15 12.93
CA ALA A 2 -16.36 7.42 13.59
C ALA A 2 -15.80 6.17 14.28
N HIS A 3 -16.20 5.94 15.53
CA HIS A 3 -15.72 4.82 16.35
C HIS A 3 -16.65 3.60 16.29
N SER A 4 -17.79 3.73 15.60
CA SER A 4 -18.73 2.64 15.40
C SER A 4 -19.53 2.78 14.10
N VAL A 5 -20.10 1.68 13.63
CA VAL A 5 -21.01 1.66 12.46
C VAL A 5 -22.25 2.51 12.70
N HIS A 6 -22.79 2.51 13.92
CA HIS A 6 -23.93 3.34 14.29
C HIS A 6 -23.60 4.84 14.19
N GLU A 7 -22.40 5.23 14.63
CA GLU A 7 -21.92 6.61 14.52
C GLU A 7 -21.75 7.06 13.07
N LEU A 8 -21.44 6.13 12.17
CA LEU A 8 -21.22 6.35 10.75
C LEU A 8 -22.49 6.74 9.99
N PHE A 9 -23.63 6.17 10.38
CA PHE A 9 -24.95 6.51 9.84
C PHE A 9 -25.68 7.59 10.65
N GLY A 10 -25.07 8.10 11.72
CA GLY A 10 -25.68 9.07 12.64
C GLY A 10 -25.84 10.49 12.08
N SER A 11 -25.16 10.84 10.98
CA SER A 11 -25.37 12.11 10.29
C SER A 11 -25.06 12.03 8.80
N ARG A 12 -25.70 12.90 8.01
CA ARG A 12 -25.52 12.98 6.54
C ARG A 12 -24.06 13.27 6.16
N ASP A 13 -23.36 14.09 6.94
CA ASP A 13 -21.95 14.42 6.73
C ASP A 13 -21.01 13.23 6.96
N ARG A 14 -21.36 12.31 7.88
CA ARG A 14 -20.59 11.09 8.14
C ARG A 14 -20.82 10.02 7.07
N ILE A 15 -22.03 9.95 6.51
CA ILE A 15 -22.32 9.12 5.33
C ILE A 15 -21.53 9.62 4.12
N LEU A 16 -21.43 10.93 3.92
CA LEU A 16 -20.58 11.51 2.87
C LEU A 16 -19.07 11.35 3.15
N GLY A 17 -18.69 11.10 4.41
CA GLY A 17 -17.35 10.76 4.85
C GLY A 17 -16.95 9.30 4.62
N LEU A 18 -17.90 8.39 4.32
CA LEU A 18 -17.64 6.96 4.08
C LEU A 18 -16.51 6.73 3.06
N PRO A 19 -16.51 7.34 1.87
CA PRO A 19 -15.44 7.13 0.88
C PRO A 19 -14.05 7.49 1.40
N PHE A 20 -13.96 8.51 2.26
CA PHE A 20 -12.69 8.91 2.89
C PHE A 20 -12.28 7.96 4.02
N GLN A 21 -13.25 7.32 4.69
CA GLN A 21 -13.01 6.27 5.69
C GLN A 21 -12.58 4.95 5.04
N LEU A 22 -13.07 4.66 3.83
CA LEU A 22 -12.63 3.53 2.98
C LEU A 22 -11.23 3.72 2.39
N GLY A 23 -10.58 4.89 2.59
CA GLY A 23 -9.22 5.14 2.12
C GLY A 23 -8.21 4.08 2.59
N TRP A 24 -8.40 3.54 3.80
CA TRP A 24 -7.59 2.47 4.36
C TRP A 24 -7.67 1.16 3.56
N GLU A 25 -8.84 0.83 3.01
CA GLU A 25 -9.04 -0.37 2.20
C GLU A 25 -8.34 -0.23 0.84
N ALA A 26 -8.34 0.99 0.30
CA ALA A 26 -7.62 1.30 -0.93
C ALA A 26 -6.11 1.14 -0.75
N ASP A 27 -5.57 1.48 0.42
CA ASP A 27 -4.15 1.29 0.75
C ASP A 27 -3.77 -0.20 0.79
N ASP A 28 -4.58 -1.04 1.47
CA ASP A 28 -4.36 -2.48 1.51
C ASP A 28 -4.39 -3.10 0.11
N LEU A 29 -5.37 -2.70 -0.71
CA LEU A 29 -5.43 -3.13 -2.11
C LEU A 29 -4.23 -2.63 -2.91
N PHE A 30 -3.80 -1.38 -2.72
CA PHE A 30 -2.64 -0.80 -3.40
C PHE A 30 -1.36 -1.59 -3.10
N PHE A 31 -1.10 -1.93 -1.84
CA PHE A 31 0.08 -2.72 -1.47
C PHE A 31 -0.02 -4.17 -1.97
N ALA A 32 -1.21 -4.77 -1.93
CA ALA A 32 -1.40 -6.12 -2.47
C ALA A 32 -1.20 -6.17 -3.99
N VAL A 33 -1.74 -5.21 -4.74
CA VAL A 33 -1.51 -5.09 -6.19
C VAL A 33 -0.04 -4.80 -6.49
N SER A 34 0.62 -3.97 -5.69
CA SER A 34 2.07 -3.71 -5.82
C SER A 34 2.88 -4.99 -5.69
N GLY A 35 2.65 -5.79 -4.64
CA GLY A 35 3.34 -7.09 -4.45
C GLY A 35 3.07 -8.07 -5.61
N LEU A 36 1.81 -8.12 -6.07
CA LEU A 36 1.38 -8.97 -7.19
C LEU A 36 2.07 -8.60 -8.49
N GLY A 37 2.07 -7.30 -8.85
CA GLY A 37 2.69 -6.80 -10.07
C GLY A 37 4.19 -7.04 -10.09
N LEU A 38 4.87 -6.84 -8.95
CA LEU A 38 6.30 -7.11 -8.84
C LEU A 38 6.62 -8.60 -9.02
N ALA A 39 5.90 -9.48 -8.34
CA ALA A 39 6.10 -10.92 -8.47
C ALA A 39 5.87 -11.43 -9.89
N LEU A 40 4.82 -10.94 -10.56
CA LEU A 40 4.54 -11.24 -11.97
C LEU A 40 5.64 -10.73 -12.90
N SER A 41 6.15 -9.51 -12.67
CA SER A 41 7.19 -8.92 -13.53
C SER A 41 8.51 -9.73 -13.55
N LEU A 42 8.75 -10.54 -12.51
CA LEU A 42 9.89 -11.44 -12.34
C LEU A 42 9.62 -12.88 -12.78
N HIS A 43 8.40 -13.22 -13.20
CA HIS A 43 8.11 -14.57 -13.69
C HIS A 43 8.96 -14.89 -14.92
N GLY A 44 9.53 -16.10 -14.95
CA GLY A 44 10.43 -16.54 -16.03
C GLY A 44 11.79 -15.84 -16.10
N LYS A 45 12.10 -14.90 -15.20
CA LYS A 45 13.34 -14.11 -15.22
C LYS A 45 14.24 -14.42 -14.03
N LYS A 46 15.56 -14.36 -14.23
CA LYS A 46 16.53 -14.32 -13.14
C LYS A 46 16.61 -12.87 -12.63
N PRO A 47 16.24 -12.59 -11.36
CA PRO A 47 16.23 -11.22 -10.87
C PRO A 47 17.66 -10.69 -10.72
N ASN A 48 17.90 -9.48 -11.22
CA ASN A 48 19.06 -8.67 -10.86
C ASN A 48 18.60 -7.63 -9.82
N TRP A 49 18.89 -7.89 -8.56
CA TRP A 49 18.38 -7.09 -7.44
C TRP A 49 18.88 -5.65 -7.45
N LEU A 50 20.12 -5.41 -7.88
CA LEU A 50 20.64 -4.06 -8.00
C LEU A 50 19.88 -3.26 -9.07
N THR A 51 19.69 -3.87 -10.24
CA THR A 51 18.93 -3.23 -11.34
C THR A 51 17.47 -2.99 -10.92
N PHE A 52 16.88 -3.95 -10.20
CA PHE A 52 15.53 -3.81 -9.64
C PHE A 52 15.43 -2.62 -8.69
N VAL A 53 16.32 -2.52 -7.69
CA VAL A 53 16.31 -1.43 -6.70
C VAL A 53 16.51 -0.08 -7.39
N VAL A 54 17.49 0.02 -8.31
CA VAL A 54 17.76 1.28 -9.04
C VAL A 54 16.57 1.70 -9.90
N ALA A 55 15.95 0.76 -10.63
CA ALA A 55 14.79 1.06 -11.46
C ALA A 55 13.61 1.56 -10.62
N ARG A 56 13.38 0.96 -9.45
CA ARG A 56 12.30 1.37 -8.54
C ARG A 56 12.61 2.69 -7.84
N ALA A 57 13.84 2.89 -7.38
CA ALA A 57 14.31 4.16 -6.83
C ALA A 57 14.07 5.29 -7.83
N LYS A 58 14.46 5.14 -9.11
CA LYS A 58 14.21 6.15 -10.14
C LYS A 58 12.72 6.45 -10.33
N ARG A 59 11.87 5.42 -10.38
CA ARG A 59 10.41 5.57 -10.55
C ARG A 59 9.73 6.26 -9.36
N ILE A 60 10.31 6.24 -8.16
CA ILE A 60 9.76 6.91 -6.98
C ILE A 60 10.41 8.27 -6.77
N TYR A 61 11.74 8.32 -6.72
CA TYR A 61 12.50 9.52 -6.38
C TYR A 61 12.34 10.62 -7.42
N VAL A 62 12.30 10.30 -8.72
CA VAL A 62 12.19 11.34 -9.75
C VAL A 62 10.83 12.05 -9.65
N PRO A 63 9.68 11.35 -9.69
CA PRO A 63 8.39 12.02 -9.51
C PRO A 63 8.28 12.74 -8.16
N TYR A 64 8.76 12.13 -7.07
CA TYR A 64 8.75 12.74 -5.74
C TYR A 64 9.50 14.07 -5.70
N TRP A 65 10.72 14.14 -6.25
CA TRP A 65 11.48 15.38 -6.25
C TRP A 65 10.90 16.42 -7.20
N VAL A 66 10.34 16.01 -8.34
CA VAL A 66 9.61 16.92 -9.24
C VAL A 66 8.43 17.56 -8.50
N THR A 67 7.65 16.78 -7.75
CA THR A 67 6.51 17.34 -7.00
C THR A 67 6.96 18.20 -5.83
N VAL A 68 8.01 17.81 -5.10
CA VAL A 68 8.60 18.63 -4.02
C VAL A 68 9.08 19.98 -4.54
N VAL A 69 9.83 20.00 -5.65
CA VAL A 69 10.31 21.25 -6.27
C VAL A 69 9.14 22.11 -6.75
N ALA A 70 8.14 21.52 -7.43
CA ALA A 70 6.97 22.25 -7.89
C ALA A 70 6.17 22.87 -6.74
N ILE A 71 6.02 22.14 -5.63
CA ILE A 71 5.34 22.61 -4.43
C ILE A 71 6.10 23.77 -3.80
N PHE A 72 7.42 23.67 -3.65
CA PHE A 72 8.22 24.77 -3.10
C PHE A 72 8.21 26.00 -4.00
N ALA A 73 8.25 25.82 -5.32
CA ALA A 73 8.12 26.91 -6.28
C ALA A 73 6.75 27.60 -6.15
N PHE A 74 5.66 26.83 -6.05
CA PHE A 74 4.32 27.37 -5.83
C PHE A 74 4.23 28.14 -4.52
N GLN A 75 4.70 27.57 -3.41
CA GLN A 75 4.69 28.24 -2.10
C GLN A 75 5.50 29.54 -2.12
N GLY A 76 6.67 29.55 -2.77
CA GLY A 76 7.46 30.76 -2.97
C GLY A 76 6.73 31.84 -3.77
N ALA A 77 6.06 31.45 -4.86
CA ALA A 77 5.26 32.36 -5.67
C ALA A 77 4.06 32.93 -4.90
N SER A 78 3.33 32.09 -4.15
CA SER A 78 2.19 32.51 -3.33
C SER A 78 2.61 33.48 -2.23
N MET A 79 3.73 33.21 -1.56
CA MET A 79 4.30 34.13 -0.56
C MET A 79 4.71 35.47 -1.17
N ALA A 80 5.34 35.46 -2.35
CA ALA A 80 5.71 36.69 -3.07
C ALA A 80 4.49 37.49 -3.53
N ALA A 81 3.38 36.81 -3.84
CA ALA A 81 2.10 37.43 -4.19
C ALA A 81 1.31 37.95 -2.96
N GLY A 82 1.87 37.85 -1.75
CA GLY A 82 1.22 38.29 -0.51
C GLY A 82 0.09 37.38 -0.04
N GLN A 83 0.00 36.16 -0.57
CA GLN A 83 -0.98 35.16 -0.12
C GLN A 83 -0.41 34.33 1.04
N TRP A 84 -1.27 34.01 2.01
CA TRP A 84 -0.90 33.21 3.20
C TRP A 84 -0.96 31.69 2.96
N ASP A 85 -1.08 31.25 1.71
CA ASP A 85 -1.12 29.82 1.39
C ASP A 85 0.25 29.19 1.66
N LYS A 86 0.38 28.62 2.86
CA LYS A 86 1.45 27.70 3.26
C LYS A 86 0.87 26.29 3.18
N PRO A 87 0.82 25.67 1.99
CA PRO A 87 0.27 24.33 1.86
C PRO A 87 1.05 23.31 2.71
N PHE A 88 2.29 23.62 3.13
CA PHE A 88 3.11 22.72 3.94
C PHE A 88 3.93 23.43 5.03
N GLY A 89 4.06 22.75 6.19
CA GLY A 89 5.10 23.00 7.17
C GLY A 89 6.37 22.28 6.70
N GLY A 90 7.36 23.04 6.22
CA GLY A 90 8.61 22.45 5.73
C GLY A 90 9.36 21.69 6.84
N PRO A 91 10.35 20.86 6.49
CA PRO A 91 11.26 20.29 7.47
C PRO A 91 11.89 21.40 8.31
N PHE A 92 11.77 21.29 9.63
CA PHE A 92 12.27 22.31 10.56
C PHE A 92 13.68 21.97 11.08
N THR A 93 14.16 20.77 10.78
CA THR A 93 15.45 20.23 11.27
C THR A 93 16.23 19.52 10.16
N GLU A 94 17.56 19.42 10.30
CA GLU A 94 18.40 18.63 9.39
C GLU A 94 17.98 17.16 9.33
N SER A 95 17.53 16.60 10.45
CA SER A 95 16.98 15.25 10.51
C SER A 95 15.72 15.07 9.66
N ASP A 96 14.86 16.08 9.58
CA ASP A 96 13.67 16.04 8.72
C ASP A 96 14.08 16.01 7.25
N TRP A 97 15.10 16.79 6.88
CA TRP A 97 15.65 16.79 5.53
C TRP A 97 16.21 15.41 5.15
N ILE A 98 16.99 14.79 6.03
CA ILE A 98 17.53 13.44 5.81
C ILE A 98 16.40 12.42 5.67
N CYS A 99 15.39 12.46 6.54
CA CYS A 99 14.24 11.54 6.48
C CYS A 99 13.42 11.72 5.20
N ASN A 100 13.18 12.96 4.77
CA ASN A 100 12.50 13.23 3.49
C ASN A 100 13.36 12.83 2.28
N PHE A 101 14.67 13.06 2.34
CA PHE A 101 15.56 12.72 1.24
C PHE A 101 15.67 11.21 1.05
N LEU A 102 15.86 10.46 2.14
CA LEU A 102 15.97 9.00 2.10
C LEU A 102 14.60 8.30 2.06
N LEU A 103 13.50 9.05 2.18
CA LEU A 103 12.14 8.55 2.31
C LEU A 103 12.03 7.53 3.46
N LEU A 104 12.56 7.90 4.62
CA LEU A 104 12.52 7.12 5.87
C LEU A 104 11.53 7.72 6.87
N ARG A 105 10.83 6.86 7.62
CA ARG A 105 9.89 7.28 8.66
C ARG A 105 10.55 7.32 10.05
N SER A 106 10.41 8.45 10.75
CA SER A 106 10.90 8.66 12.14
C SER A 106 9.78 9.16 13.08
N ASN A 107 9.96 9.07 14.40
CA ASN A 107 8.91 9.38 15.39
C ASN A 107 8.48 10.85 15.44
N THR A 108 9.35 11.75 15.00
CA THR A 108 9.14 13.20 15.15
C THR A 108 9.44 13.97 13.88
N PHE A 109 9.56 13.29 12.73
CA PHE A 109 9.90 13.99 11.49
C PHE A 109 8.69 14.61 10.80
N ASN A 110 8.88 15.80 10.23
CA ASN A 110 7.87 16.48 9.43
C ASN A 110 8.08 16.13 7.95
N PRO A 111 7.19 15.34 7.32
CA PRO A 111 7.29 15.09 5.89
C PRO A 111 6.98 16.37 5.11
N PHE A 112 7.59 16.55 3.93
CA PHE A 112 7.25 17.68 3.04
C PHE A 112 5.76 17.74 2.72
N SER A 113 5.10 16.58 2.68
CA SER A 113 3.65 16.46 2.54
C SER A 113 3.15 15.24 3.30
N SER A 114 2.07 15.39 4.06
CA SER A 114 1.37 14.25 4.68
C SER A 114 0.82 13.28 3.64
N HIS A 115 0.54 13.74 2.41
CA HIS A 115 0.07 12.88 1.31
C HIS A 115 1.12 11.91 0.79
N TYR A 116 2.41 12.13 1.09
CA TYR A 116 3.49 11.23 0.68
C TYR A 116 3.73 10.06 1.61
N TRP A 117 2.92 9.90 2.68
CA TRP A 117 3.13 8.88 3.71
C TRP A 117 3.34 7.45 3.14
N PHE A 118 2.64 7.09 2.06
CA PHE A 118 2.72 5.75 1.46
C PHE A 118 4.06 5.50 0.74
N LEU A 119 4.75 6.55 0.27
CA LEU A 119 6.02 6.42 -0.44
C LEU A 119 7.13 5.89 0.48
N TYR A 120 7.15 6.36 1.73
CA TYR A 120 8.10 5.91 2.76
C TYR A 120 7.96 4.40 2.99
N THR A 121 6.72 3.94 3.22
CA THR A 121 6.41 2.52 3.38
C THR A 121 6.73 1.71 2.11
N LEU A 122 6.44 2.24 0.93
CA LEU A 122 6.64 1.52 -0.33
C LEU A 122 8.12 1.24 -0.59
N ILE A 123 9.01 2.19 -0.30
CA ILE A 123 10.46 1.99 -0.42
C ILE A 123 10.94 0.93 0.54
N GLU A 124 10.50 0.96 1.80
CA GLU A 124 10.84 -0.06 2.80
C GLU A 124 10.40 -1.45 2.31
N LEU A 125 9.18 -1.58 1.78
CA LEU A 125 8.69 -2.84 1.20
C LEU A 125 9.50 -3.27 -0.03
N TYR A 126 9.96 -2.35 -0.86
CA TYR A 126 10.80 -2.67 -2.03
C TYR A 126 12.20 -3.15 -1.64
N VAL A 127 12.75 -2.64 -0.53
CA VAL A 127 14.00 -3.16 0.05
C VAL A 127 13.80 -4.57 0.60
N LEU A 128 12.66 -4.85 1.24
CA LEU A 128 12.33 -6.18 1.76
C LEU A 128 11.89 -7.18 0.67
N PHE A 129 11.39 -6.70 -0.46
CA PHE A 129 10.80 -7.51 -1.53
C PHE A 129 11.68 -8.68 -2.00
N PRO A 130 13.00 -8.55 -2.23
CA PRO A 130 13.84 -9.68 -2.65
C PRO A 130 13.76 -10.88 -1.70
N ALA A 131 13.81 -10.62 -0.38
CA ALA A 131 13.74 -11.65 0.64
C ALA A 131 12.33 -12.26 0.72
N LEU A 132 11.29 -11.42 0.73
CA LEU A 132 9.89 -11.85 0.77
C LEU A 132 9.53 -12.69 -0.47
N TYR A 133 9.91 -12.22 -1.66
CA TYR A 133 9.72 -12.93 -2.92
C TYR A 133 10.45 -14.28 -2.93
N TRP A 134 11.72 -14.32 -2.49
CA TRP A 134 12.47 -15.56 -2.41
C TRP A 134 11.81 -16.58 -1.47
N LEU A 135 11.42 -16.16 -0.27
CA LEU A 135 10.71 -17.01 0.71
C LEU A 135 9.41 -17.56 0.13
N ILE A 136 8.56 -16.68 -0.39
CA ILE A 136 7.24 -17.05 -0.91
C ILE A 136 7.36 -17.93 -2.16
N LYS A 137 8.29 -17.64 -3.07
CA LYS A 137 8.54 -18.46 -4.26
C LYS A 137 9.05 -19.84 -3.89
N ARG A 138 9.93 -19.96 -2.88
CA ARG A 138 10.54 -21.23 -2.48
C ARG A 138 9.61 -22.11 -1.65
N PHE A 139 8.86 -21.52 -0.73
CA PHE A 139 8.10 -22.27 0.28
C PHE A 139 6.57 -22.10 0.15
N GLY A 140 6.08 -21.20 -0.71
CA GLY A 140 4.66 -20.98 -0.95
C GLY A 140 3.90 -20.59 0.31
N LEU A 141 2.80 -21.30 0.59
CA LEU A 141 1.97 -21.07 1.77
C LEU A 141 2.75 -21.26 3.09
N ARG A 142 3.78 -22.11 3.10
CA ARG A 142 4.62 -22.35 4.30
C ARG A 142 5.45 -21.13 4.68
N ALA A 143 5.72 -20.21 3.74
CA ALA A 143 6.29 -18.90 4.06
C ALA A 143 5.21 -17.86 4.32
N LEU A 144 4.11 -17.86 3.54
CA LEU A 144 3.05 -16.86 3.69
C LEU A 144 2.43 -16.87 5.09
N VAL A 145 2.05 -18.05 5.60
CA VAL A 145 1.35 -18.15 6.90
C VAL A 145 2.20 -17.60 8.06
N PRO A 146 3.49 -17.99 8.24
CA PRO A 146 4.34 -17.38 9.25
C PRO A 146 4.54 -15.88 9.08
N LEU A 147 4.62 -15.36 7.85
CA LEU A 147 4.75 -13.92 7.60
C LEU A 147 3.50 -13.14 8.03
N LEU A 148 2.30 -13.73 7.81
CA LEU A 148 1.05 -13.14 8.28
C LEU A 148 0.93 -13.21 9.81
N ILE A 149 1.34 -14.31 10.43
CA ILE A 149 1.39 -14.42 11.90
C ILE A 149 2.38 -13.41 12.48
N PHE A 150 3.58 -13.31 11.91
CA PHE A 150 4.59 -12.34 12.32
C PHE A 150 4.05 -10.91 12.20
N HIS A 151 3.39 -10.57 11.10
CA HIS A 151 2.70 -9.29 10.94
C HIS A 151 1.72 -9.01 12.08
N SER A 152 0.80 -9.95 12.35
CA SER A 152 -0.24 -9.76 13.37
C SER A 152 0.33 -9.67 14.78
N LEU A 153 1.37 -10.43 15.11
CA LEU A 153 2.02 -10.36 16.42
C LEU A 153 2.84 -9.07 16.60
N TRP A 154 3.50 -8.61 15.53
CA TRP A 154 4.39 -7.47 15.59
C TRP A 154 3.66 -6.12 15.60
N LEU A 155 2.43 -6.07 15.09
CA LEU A 155 1.60 -4.86 15.11
C LEU A 155 1.36 -4.32 16.54
N HIS A 156 1.52 -5.18 17.57
CA HIS A 156 1.42 -4.85 18.99
C HIS A 156 2.77 -4.52 19.66
N HIS A 157 3.89 -4.53 18.93
CA HIS A 157 5.17 -4.18 19.52
C HIS A 157 5.16 -2.70 19.94
N PRO A 158 5.59 -2.37 21.17
CA PRO A 158 5.56 -0.99 21.66
C PRO A 158 6.33 -0.05 20.74
N ARG A 159 5.62 0.96 20.21
CA ARG A 159 6.18 2.11 19.51
C ARG A 159 7.03 2.89 20.51
N GLY A 160 8.33 3.07 20.25
CA GLY A 160 9.20 3.91 21.11
C GLY A 160 10.60 3.36 21.38
N LEU A 161 10.94 2.14 20.98
CA LEU A 161 12.28 1.58 21.17
C LEU A 161 13.21 1.94 20.00
N GLY A 162 13.77 3.15 20.04
CA GLY A 162 14.88 3.59 19.19
C GLY A 162 14.52 4.28 17.87
N LEU A 163 15.57 4.72 17.15
CA LEU A 163 15.52 5.50 15.91
C LEU A 163 14.74 4.79 14.76
N PHE A 164 14.62 3.46 14.83
CA PHE A 164 13.92 2.64 13.82
C PHE A 164 12.56 2.12 14.27
N SER A 165 12.04 2.60 15.41
CA SER A 165 10.73 2.14 15.91
C SER A 165 9.57 2.41 14.93
N GLN A 166 9.72 3.32 13.97
CA GLN A 166 8.77 3.58 12.87
C GLN A 166 9.12 2.88 11.55
N ALA A 167 10.30 2.29 11.40
CA ALA A 167 10.55 1.34 10.32
C ALA A 167 9.66 0.09 10.47
N SER A 168 9.10 -0.13 11.66
CA SER A 168 8.00 -1.08 11.87
C SER A 168 6.71 -0.68 11.16
N THR A 169 6.58 0.55 10.63
CA THR A 169 5.37 0.93 9.90
C THR A 169 5.22 0.20 8.58
N VAL A 170 6.34 -0.27 8.00
CA VAL A 170 6.33 -1.23 6.89
C VAL A 170 5.47 -2.45 7.18
N ILE A 171 5.43 -2.85 8.45
CA ILE A 171 4.77 -4.08 8.88
C ILE A 171 3.26 -3.95 8.69
N TYR A 172 2.64 -2.79 8.93
CA TYR A 172 1.19 -2.58 8.72
C TYR A 172 0.73 -3.05 7.33
N TRP A 173 1.55 -2.83 6.31
CA TRP A 173 1.18 -3.12 4.93
C TRP A 173 1.84 -4.39 4.37
N MET A 174 2.73 -5.00 5.15
CA MET A 174 3.48 -6.19 4.76
C MET A 174 2.56 -7.39 4.48
N ALA A 175 1.47 -7.54 5.24
CA ALA A 175 0.52 -8.65 5.04
C ALA A 175 -0.09 -8.61 3.63
N SER A 176 -0.71 -7.48 3.28
CA SER A 176 -1.31 -7.22 1.97
C SER A 176 -0.28 -7.37 0.84
N PHE A 177 0.91 -6.80 1.02
CA PHE A 177 2.01 -6.94 0.06
C PHE A 177 2.43 -8.41 -0.16
N CYS A 178 2.59 -9.20 0.92
CA CYS A 178 2.93 -10.63 0.85
C CYS A 178 1.84 -11.48 0.20
N ILE A 179 0.56 -11.19 0.49
CA ILE A 179 -0.58 -11.83 -0.20
C ILE A 179 -0.50 -11.56 -1.70
N GLY A 180 -0.24 -10.31 -2.07
CA GLY A 180 0.04 -9.90 -3.44
C GLY A 180 1.14 -10.72 -4.10
N ILE A 181 2.32 -10.79 -3.47
CA ILE A 181 3.46 -11.58 -3.95
C ILE A 181 3.05 -13.04 -4.17
N TYR A 182 2.38 -13.66 -3.21
CA TYR A 182 1.96 -15.06 -3.30
C TYR A 182 1.05 -15.30 -4.50
N ILE A 183 0.01 -14.47 -4.68
CA ILE A 183 -0.90 -14.56 -5.81
C ILE A 183 -0.15 -14.32 -7.12
N GLY A 184 0.74 -13.34 -7.18
CA GLY A 184 1.56 -13.05 -8.36
C GLY A 184 2.49 -14.20 -8.75
N VAL A 185 3.12 -14.86 -7.77
CA VAL A 185 3.92 -16.08 -8.01
C VAL A 185 3.04 -17.19 -8.60
N LYS A 186 1.85 -17.42 -8.03
CA LYS A 186 0.92 -18.48 -8.51
C LYS A 186 0.34 -18.20 -9.89
N LEU A 187 0.01 -16.95 -10.18
CA LEU A 187 -0.40 -16.53 -11.53
C LEU A 187 0.72 -16.72 -12.54
N GLY A 188 1.98 -16.50 -12.15
CA GLY A 188 3.13 -16.81 -13.00
C GLY A 188 3.27 -18.31 -13.26
N GLU A 189 3.20 -19.15 -12.21
CA GLU A 189 3.37 -20.60 -12.32
C GLU A 189 2.26 -21.29 -13.13
N ASP A 190 1.00 -20.98 -12.84
CA ASP A 190 -0.16 -21.53 -13.53
C ASP A 190 -1.32 -20.52 -13.46
N ARG A 191 -1.39 -19.68 -14.50
CA ARG A 191 -2.38 -18.62 -14.60
C ARG A 191 -3.81 -19.17 -14.59
N ALA A 192 -4.11 -20.14 -15.45
CA ALA A 192 -5.48 -20.66 -15.60
C ALA A 192 -6.00 -21.34 -14.34
N LYS A 193 -5.15 -22.06 -13.60
CA LYS A 193 -5.53 -22.64 -12.31
C LYS A 193 -5.75 -21.57 -11.24
N THR A 194 -4.85 -20.60 -11.16
CA THR A 194 -4.91 -19.54 -10.14
C THR A 194 -6.11 -18.62 -10.37
N GLU A 195 -6.38 -18.24 -11.61
CA GLU A 195 -7.56 -17.46 -11.99
C GLU A 195 -8.87 -18.19 -11.65
N ARG A 196 -8.96 -19.50 -11.92
CA ARG A 196 -10.11 -20.32 -11.50
C ARG A 196 -10.25 -20.38 -9.99
N TRP A 197 -9.14 -20.50 -9.27
CA TRP A 197 -9.13 -20.50 -7.81
C TRP A 197 -9.62 -19.17 -7.23
N LEU A 198 -9.14 -18.03 -7.75
CA LEU A 198 -9.61 -16.69 -7.35
C LEU A 198 -11.11 -16.51 -7.61
N LYS A 199 -11.63 -16.93 -8.77
CA LYS A 199 -13.07 -16.89 -9.07
C LYS A 199 -13.89 -17.72 -8.08
N ARG A 200 -13.43 -18.93 -7.74
CA ARG A 200 -14.09 -19.80 -6.76
C ARG A 200 -14.08 -19.23 -5.35
N LEU A 201 -13.06 -18.46 -5.00
CA LEU A 201 -12.94 -17.82 -3.71
C LEU A 201 -13.71 -16.51 -3.59
N LEU A 202 -14.42 -16.05 -4.63
CA LEU A 202 -15.18 -14.80 -4.57
C LEU A 202 -16.11 -14.69 -3.34
N PRO A 203 -16.91 -15.71 -2.96
CA PRO A 203 -17.75 -15.62 -1.77
C PRO A 203 -16.93 -15.40 -0.50
N LEU A 204 -15.80 -16.10 -0.37
CA LEU A 204 -14.88 -15.91 0.75
C LEU A 204 -14.26 -14.51 0.70
N GLY A 205 -13.84 -14.04 -0.47
CA GLY A 205 -13.28 -12.70 -0.66
C GLY A 205 -14.25 -11.60 -0.20
N LEU A 206 -15.53 -11.70 -0.55
CA LEU A 206 -16.57 -10.77 -0.09
C LEU A 206 -16.74 -10.79 1.44
N VAL A 207 -16.72 -11.98 2.05
CA VAL A 207 -16.80 -12.12 3.51
C VAL A 207 -15.56 -11.53 4.19
N LEU A 208 -14.36 -11.85 3.71
CA LEU A 208 -13.12 -11.32 4.28
C LEU A 208 -13.04 -9.80 4.13
N PHE A 209 -13.44 -9.26 2.98
CA PHE A 209 -13.50 -7.82 2.76
C PHE A 209 -14.49 -7.16 3.72
N ALA A 210 -15.74 -7.64 3.79
CA ALA A 210 -16.75 -7.07 4.69
C ALA A 210 -16.36 -7.17 6.17
N VAL A 211 -15.82 -8.32 6.61
CA VAL A 211 -15.35 -8.51 7.99
C VAL A 211 -14.15 -7.62 8.28
N GLY A 212 -13.20 -7.50 7.34
CA GLY A 212 -12.06 -6.59 7.43
C GLY A 212 -12.52 -5.14 7.58
N THR A 213 -13.43 -4.68 6.72
CA THR A 213 -14.05 -3.35 6.79
C THR A 213 -14.69 -3.10 8.15
N LEU A 214 -15.49 -4.05 8.66
CA LEU A 214 -16.12 -3.90 9.97
C LEU A 214 -15.12 -3.93 11.13
N ALA A 215 -14.02 -4.68 10.98
CA ALA A 215 -12.96 -4.79 11.97
C ALA A 215 -12.12 -3.51 12.08
N THR A 216 -12.04 -2.67 11.04
CA THR A 216 -11.36 -1.35 11.11
C THR A 216 -11.93 -0.42 12.19
N PHE A 217 -13.19 -0.62 12.59
CA PHE A 217 -13.83 0.15 13.67
C PHE A 217 -13.47 -0.35 15.07
N ARG A 218 -12.68 -1.43 15.20
CA ARG A 218 -12.35 -2.05 16.48
C ARG A 218 -10.85 -2.24 16.61
N GLN A 219 -10.19 -1.33 17.34
CA GLN A 219 -8.74 -1.37 17.59
C GLN A 219 -8.17 -2.74 18.00
N PRO A 220 -8.85 -3.58 18.82
CA PRO A 220 -8.32 -4.91 19.16
C PRO A 220 -8.18 -5.87 17.96
N LEU A 221 -8.86 -5.58 16.85
CA LEU A 221 -8.85 -6.40 15.63
C LEU A 221 -7.87 -5.89 14.56
N ASP A 222 -7.22 -4.74 14.77
CA ASP A 222 -6.21 -4.19 13.84
C ASP A 222 -5.21 -5.23 13.30
N PRO A 223 -4.69 -6.20 14.09
CA PRO A 223 -3.73 -7.19 13.59
C PRO A 223 -4.23 -8.11 12.47
N ILE A 224 -5.54 -8.31 12.39
CA ILE A 224 -6.17 -9.18 11.39
C ILE A 224 -6.82 -8.38 10.26
N VAL A 225 -7.03 -7.07 10.45
CA VAL A 225 -7.64 -6.19 9.45
C VAL A 225 -6.88 -6.24 8.12
N HIS A 226 -5.56 -5.98 8.13
CA HIS A 226 -4.77 -5.91 6.90
C HIS A 226 -4.73 -7.24 6.11
N PRO A 227 -4.49 -8.41 6.73
CA PRO A 227 -4.62 -9.69 6.02
C PRO A 227 -6.01 -9.91 5.40
N LEU A 228 -7.08 -9.55 6.12
CA LEU A 228 -8.46 -9.72 5.67
C LEU A 228 -8.78 -8.80 4.49
N LEU A 229 -8.44 -7.51 4.60
CA LEU A 229 -8.63 -6.51 3.55
C LEU A 229 -7.74 -6.76 2.35
N GLY A 230 -6.47 -7.13 2.55
CA GLY A 230 -5.55 -7.46 1.47
C GLY A 230 -6.02 -8.66 0.64
N LEU A 231 -6.40 -9.78 1.29
CA LEU A 231 -6.87 -10.96 0.58
C LEU A 231 -8.27 -10.76 0.00
N GLY A 232 -9.21 -10.24 0.79
CA GLY A 232 -10.57 -9.97 0.36
C GLY A 232 -10.61 -8.96 -0.78
N GLY A 233 -9.89 -7.85 -0.63
CA GLY A 233 -9.77 -6.78 -1.62
C GLY A 233 -9.20 -7.28 -2.94
N VAL A 234 -8.11 -8.05 -2.94
CA VAL A 234 -7.56 -8.61 -4.19
C VAL A 234 -8.52 -9.56 -4.88
N ILE A 235 -9.20 -10.45 -4.15
CA ILE A 235 -10.16 -11.40 -4.74
C ILE A 235 -11.35 -10.64 -5.36
N VAL A 236 -11.90 -9.67 -4.64
CA VAL A 236 -13.03 -8.85 -5.11
C VAL A 236 -12.61 -8.01 -6.31
N ALA A 237 -11.47 -7.31 -6.22
CA ALA A 237 -10.92 -6.51 -7.32
C ALA A 237 -10.66 -7.37 -8.55
N TYR A 238 -10.11 -8.57 -8.39
CA TYR A 238 -9.92 -9.51 -9.49
C TYR A 238 -11.26 -9.91 -10.13
N ALA A 239 -12.29 -10.24 -9.34
CA ALA A 239 -13.60 -10.59 -9.87
C ALA A 239 -14.23 -9.43 -10.65
N ILE A 240 -14.18 -8.21 -10.10
CA ILE A 240 -14.62 -6.98 -10.75
C ILE A 240 -13.87 -6.80 -12.08
N CYS A 241 -12.53 -6.83 -12.08
CA CYS A 241 -11.73 -6.70 -13.31
C CYS A 241 -11.95 -7.83 -14.32
N SER A 242 -12.43 -9.00 -13.87
CA SER A 242 -12.74 -10.15 -14.74
C SER A 242 -14.12 -10.08 -15.40
N LEU A 243 -14.97 -9.13 -15.01
CA LEU A 243 -16.24 -8.90 -15.67
C LEU A 243 -16.00 -8.49 -17.14
N PRO A 244 -16.88 -8.89 -18.06
CA PRO A 244 -16.83 -8.43 -19.44
C PRO A 244 -17.23 -6.94 -19.47
N TRP A 245 -16.27 -6.06 -19.17
CA TRP A 245 -16.45 -4.62 -19.28
C TRP A 245 -16.60 -4.25 -20.75
N HIS A 246 -17.83 -4.24 -21.25
CA HIS A 246 -18.17 -3.55 -22.49
C HIS A 246 -18.32 -2.06 -22.16
N LEU A 247 -17.20 -1.38 -21.96
CA LEU A 247 -17.14 0.07 -21.87
C LEU A 247 -16.62 0.62 -23.21
N PRO A 248 -17.49 0.82 -24.22
CA PRO A 248 -17.12 1.13 -25.61
C PRO A 248 -16.32 2.42 -25.81
N ARG A 249 -16.07 3.22 -24.77
CA ARG A 249 -15.29 4.47 -24.82
C ARG A 249 -14.00 4.46 -23.98
N LEU A 250 -13.84 3.54 -23.03
CA LEU A 250 -12.66 3.49 -22.14
C LEU A 250 -11.56 2.54 -22.65
N THR A 251 -11.91 1.55 -23.47
CA THR A 251 -10.94 0.61 -24.08
C THR A 251 -10.04 1.25 -25.15
N LYS A 252 -10.28 2.50 -25.52
CA LYS A 252 -9.39 3.31 -26.38
C LYS A 252 -8.34 4.10 -25.59
N ILE A 253 -8.44 4.15 -24.26
CA ILE A 253 -7.42 4.77 -23.42
C ILE A 253 -6.36 3.69 -23.16
N SER A 254 -5.23 3.80 -23.86
CA SER A 254 -4.05 2.98 -23.55
C SER A 254 -3.57 3.32 -22.14
N PHE A 255 -3.69 2.37 -21.22
CA PHE A 255 -3.09 2.47 -19.88
C PHE A 255 -1.57 2.21 -19.88
N GLU A 256 -0.94 2.03 -21.05
CA GLU A 256 0.52 1.86 -21.17
C GLU A 256 1.30 3.09 -20.69
N VAL A 257 0.64 4.23 -20.52
CA VAL A 257 1.25 5.46 -19.99
C VAL A 257 1.43 5.42 -18.45
N TYR A 258 0.87 4.43 -17.75
CA TYR A 258 0.86 4.38 -16.28
C TYR A 258 1.63 3.20 -15.63
N LEU A 259 2.52 2.48 -16.35
CA LEU A 259 3.35 1.37 -15.82
C LEU A 259 4.85 1.54 -16.08
#